data_AF-A0A944WL60-F1
#
_entry.id   AF-A0A944WL60-F1
#
_cell.length_a   1.000
_cell.length_b   1.000
_cell.length_c   1.000
_cell.angle_alpha   90.00
_cell.angle_beta   90.00
_cell.angle_gamma   90.00
#
_symmetry.space_group_name_H-M   'P 1'
#
loop_
_entity.id
_entity.type
_entity.pdbx_description
1 polymer ?
#
loop_
_entity_poly.entity_id
_entity_poly.type
_entity_poly.pdbx_seq_one_letter_code
_entity_poly.pdbx_strand_id
1 'polypeptide(L)'
;MDLDRSNHYSLRRREVVKMLLDQRDSGLLIVAGLGAPAWDVTAAGDEALNFPLWGAMGGAVSIGLGLAIAQPTRRILVITGDGEILMGLGSLATVSIQSPSNLAILVLDNERYGETGMQATHTAGNVDLAAVARATGFSECHNITDKKRLRSLLPKIQNGEGPSFFNVKVRAENLPLVLPPKDGAFLKDRFRVALFGSDAVR
;
A
#
# COMPACT_ATOMS: atom_id res chain seq x y z
N MET A 1 -9.86 2.13 24.47
CA MET A 1 -9.57 1.58 23.13
C MET A 1 -10.66 0.58 22.82
N ASP A 2 -11.47 0.86 21.79
CA ASP A 2 -12.49 -0.08 21.32
C ASP A 2 -11.80 -1.10 20.42
N LEU A 3 -11.65 -2.33 20.92
CA LEU A 3 -10.96 -3.40 20.20
C LEU A 3 -11.85 -4.01 19.10
N ASP A 4 -13.17 -3.89 19.19
CA ASP A 4 -14.08 -4.56 18.28
C ASP A 4 -14.51 -3.67 17.11
N ARG A 5 -14.23 -2.36 17.18
CA ARG A 5 -14.50 -1.39 16.10
C ARG A 5 -14.13 -1.90 14.72
N SER A 6 -12.93 -2.45 14.56
CA SER A 6 -12.45 -2.87 13.24
C SER A 6 -13.18 -4.10 12.68
N ASN A 7 -13.89 -4.87 13.50
CA ASN A 7 -14.75 -5.96 13.03
C ASN A 7 -15.99 -5.44 12.29
N HIS A 8 -16.36 -4.18 12.52
CA HIS A 8 -17.58 -3.56 12.00
C HIS A 8 -17.33 -2.59 10.84
N TYR A 9 -16.08 -2.37 10.43
CA TYR A 9 -15.82 -1.53 9.26
C TYR A 9 -16.52 -2.07 8.01
N SER A 10 -17.07 -1.14 7.22
CA SER A 10 -17.89 -1.45 6.05
C SER A 10 -17.06 -1.90 4.84
N LEU A 11 -15.81 -1.45 4.76
CA LEU A 11 -14.89 -1.77 3.68
C LEU A 11 -14.18 -3.10 3.96
N ARG A 12 -14.22 -4.01 2.99
CA ARG A 12 -13.53 -5.31 3.07
C ARG A 12 -12.22 -5.23 2.30
N ARG A 13 -11.14 -5.75 2.89
CA ARG A 13 -9.77 -5.50 2.40
C ARG A 13 -9.57 -5.94 0.94
N ARG A 14 -10.04 -7.13 0.58
CA ARG A 14 -10.00 -7.65 -0.81
C ARG A 14 -10.83 -6.87 -1.79
N GLU A 15 -12.01 -6.40 -1.37
CA GLU A 15 -12.84 -5.57 -2.24
C GLU A 15 -12.19 -4.22 -2.52
N VAL A 16 -11.54 -3.62 -1.52
CA VAL A 16 -10.77 -2.38 -1.68
C VAL A 16 -9.63 -2.59 -2.67
N VAL A 17 -8.79 -3.62 -2.48
CA VAL A 17 -7.67 -3.89 -3.39
C VAL A 17 -8.16 -4.22 -4.80
N LYS A 18 -9.21 -5.03 -4.93
CA LYS A 18 -9.83 -5.30 -6.24
C LYS A 18 -10.32 -4.02 -6.93
N MET A 19 -11.01 -3.13 -6.20
CA MET A 19 -11.48 -1.86 -6.75
C MET A 19 -10.33 -0.95 -7.22
N LEU A 20 -9.19 -0.98 -6.53
CA LEU A 20 -7.98 -0.23 -6.89
C LEU A 20 -7.33 -0.78 -8.16
N LEU A 21 -7.39 -2.09 -8.35
CA LEU A 21 -6.59 -2.77 -9.37
C LEU A 21 -7.38 -3.13 -10.64
N ASP A 22 -8.70 -3.37 -10.58
CA ASP A 22 -9.51 -3.78 -11.75
C ASP A 22 -9.54 -2.78 -12.92
N GLN A 23 -9.30 -1.50 -12.66
CA GLN A 23 -9.36 -0.43 -13.68
C GLN A 23 -8.07 0.41 -13.70
N ARG A 24 -6.96 -0.16 -13.24
CA ARG A 24 -5.67 0.53 -13.25
C ARG A 24 -5.13 0.66 -14.67
N ASP A 25 -4.31 1.69 -14.88
CA ASP A 25 -3.45 1.75 -16.06
C ASP A 25 -2.47 0.56 -16.03
N SER A 26 -2.28 -0.11 -17.17
CA SER A 26 -1.30 -1.19 -17.34
C SER A 26 0.13 -0.81 -16.96
N GLY A 27 0.45 0.48 -16.94
CA GLY A 27 1.74 1.02 -16.56
C GLY A 27 1.92 1.33 -15.07
N LEU A 28 0.87 1.16 -14.24
CA LEU A 28 0.91 1.41 -12.80
C LEU A 28 1.88 0.44 -12.10
N LEU A 29 2.82 1.00 -11.34
CA LEU A 29 3.80 0.21 -10.58
C LEU A 29 3.31 0.01 -9.15
N ILE A 30 3.14 -1.25 -8.73
CA ILE A 30 2.65 -1.59 -7.40
C ILE A 30 3.78 -2.08 -6.51
N VAL A 31 3.89 -1.51 -5.31
CA VAL A 31 4.65 -2.10 -4.20
C VAL A 31 3.64 -2.55 -3.14
N ALA A 32 3.54 -3.86 -2.94
CA ALA A 32 2.63 -4.42 -1.94
C ALA A 32 3.44 -4.77 -0.68
N GLY A 33 3.04 -4.15 0.42
CA GLY A 33 3.64 -4.32 1.73
C GLY A 33 3.55 -5.75 2.26
N LEU A 34 4.43 -6.07 3.21
CA LEU A 34 4.53 -7.40 3.81
C LEU A 34 3.20 -7.86 4.40
N GLY A 35 2.85 -9.12 4.17
CA GLY A 35 1.69 -9.80 4.75
C GLY A 35 0.42 -9.55 3.94
N ALA A 36 -0.69 -9.27 4.63
CA ALA A 36 -2.02 -9.05 4.07
C ALA A 36 -2.05 -8.26 2.73
N PRO A 37 -1.40 -7.09 2.60
CA PRO A 37 -1.39 -6.34 1.35
C PRO A 37 -0.80 -7.13 0.16
N ALA A 38 0.33 -7.81 0.34
CA ALA A 38 0.92 -8.68 -0.69
C ALA A 38 -0.06 -9.76 -1.15
N TRP A 39 -0.72 -10.45 -0.21
CA TRP A 39 -1.69 -11.51 -0.53
C TRP A 39 -2.90 -10.99 -1.30
N ASP A 40 -3.40 -9.81 -0.94
CA ASP A 40 -4.58 -9.24 -1.59
C ASP A 40 -4.28 -8.67 -2.97
N VAL A 41 -3.09 -8.10 -3.16
CA VAL A 41 -2.63 -7.68 -4.49
C VAL A 41 -2.51 -8.89 -5.40
N THR A 42 -1.92 -9.99 -4.92
CA THR A 42 -1.88 -11.26 -5.68
C THR A 42 -3.28 -11.80 -5.95
N ALA A 43 -4.19 -11.76 -4.97
CA ALA A 43 -5.58 -12.22 -5.13
C ALA A 43 -6.40 -11.39 -6.14
N ALA A 44 -6.06 -10.11 -6.31
CA ALA A 44 -6.69 -9.22 -7.28
C ALA A 44 -6.13 -9.40 -8.71
N GLY A 45 -5.07 -10.19 -8.87
CA GLY A 45 -4.42 -10.48 -10.16
C GLY A 45 -2.92 -10.15 -10.09
N ASP A 46 -2.09 -11.19 -9.98
CA ASP A 46 -0.64 -11.03 -10.00
C ASP A 46 -0.15 -10.66 -11.41
N GLU A 47 0.59 -9.57 -11.50
CA GLU A 47 1.17 -9.04 -12.73
C GLU A 47 2.66 -8.77 -12.53
N ALA A 48 3.42 -8.69 -13.62
CA ALA A 48 4.86 -8.50 -13.56
C ALA A 48 5.27 -7.17 -12.88
N LEU A 49 4.43 -6.14 -12.97
CA LEU A 49 4.61 -4.83 -12.32
C LEU A 49 4.00 -4.75 -10.91
N ASN A 50 3.62 -5.90 -10.34
CA ASN A 50 3.33 -6.02 -8.91
C ASN A 50 4.57 -6.56 -8.19
N PHE A 51 5.04 -5.80 -7.21
CA PHE A 51 6.15 -6.18 -6.34
C PHE A 51 5.68 -6.45 -4.91
N PRO A 52 5.26 -7.69 -4.59
CA PRO A 52 4.90 -8.08 -3.24
C PRO A 52 6.13 -8.37 -2.38
N LEU A 53 6.17 -7.78 -1.18
CA LEU A 53 7.24 -7.99 -0.23
C LEU A 53 7.02 -9.25 0.62
N TRP A 54 8.04 -10.10 0.67
CA TRP A 54 8.12 -11.26 1.57
C TRP A 54 8.79 -10.97 2.91
N GLY A 55 9.49 -9.82 3.02
CA GLY A 55 10.17 -9.38 4.23
C GLY A 55 10.33 -7.87 4.25
N ALA A 56 11.19 -7.36 5.15
CA ALA A 56 11.44 -5.93 5.34
C ALA A 56 10.19 -5.13 5.74
N MET A 57 9.53 -5.54 6.84
CA MET A 57 8.42 -4.78 7.43
C MET A 57 8.85 -3.33 7.71
N GLY A 58 8.05 -2.37 7.26
CA GLY A 58 8.34 -0.94 7.28
C GLY A 58 9.04 -0.43 6.02
N GLY A 59 9.43 -1.33 5.10
CA GLY A 59 10.20 -1.00 3.90
C GLY A 59 9.36 -0.61 2.67
N ALA A 60 8.06 -0.94 2.61
CA ALA A 60 7.25 -0.71 1.41
C ALA A 60 7.26 0.74 0.92
N VAL A 61 7.14 1.70 1.83
CA VAL A 61 7.16 3.14 1.46
C VAL A 61 8.52 3.57 0.95
N SER A 62 9.62 3.13 1.58
CA SER A 62 10.98 3.45 1.11
C SER A 62 11.27 2.85 -0.27
N ILE A 63 10.80 1.62 -0.54
CA ILE A 63 10.93 0.99 -1.86
C ILE A 63 10.09 1.76 -2.90
N GLY A 64 8.84 2.10 -2.55
CA GLY A 64 7.97 2.92 -3.40
C GLY A 64 8.57 4.29 -3.73
N LEU A 65 9.21 4.95 -2.74
CA LEU A 65 9.92 6.21 -2.96
C LEU A 65 11.10 6.05 -3.93
N GLY A 66 11.92 5.01 -3.75
CA GLY A 66 13.04 4.73 -4.65
C GLY A 66 12.57 4.50 -6.09
N LEU A 67 11.48 3.76 -6.27
CA LEU A 67 10.84 3.57 -7.59
C LEU A 67 10.30 4.88 -8.16
N ALA A 68 9.66 5.72 -7.34
CA ALA A 68 9.10 6.99 -7.78
C ALA A 68 10.18 7.93 -8.32
N ILE A 69 11.32 8.01 -7.62
CA ILE A 69 12.49 8.79 -8.04
C ILE A 69 13.12 8.20 -9.31
N ALA A 70 13.26 6.87 -9.37
CA ALA A 70 13.89 6.19 -10.50
C ALA A 70 13.02 6.18 -11.77
N GLN A 71 11.69 6.27 -11.64
CA GLN A 71 10.72 6.19 -12.72
C GLN A 71 9.77 7.41 -12.69
N PRO A 72 10.26 8.65 -12.89
CA PRO A 72 9.50 9.87 -12.64
C PRO A 72 8.26 10.04 -13.52
N THR A 73 8.19 9.35 -14.66
CA THR A 73 7.06 9.39 -15.60
C THR A 73 6.02 8.29 -15.36
N ARG A 74 6.27 7.37 -14.42
CA ARG A 74 5.39 6.24 -14.13
C ARG A 74 4.74 6.43 -12.77
N ARG A 75 3.44 6.16 -12.68
CA ARG A 75 2.74 6.18 -11.39
C ARG A 75 3.20 5.02 -10.51
N ILE A 76 3.45 5.32 -9.24
CA ILE A 76 3.72 4.33 -8.19
C ILE A 76 2.57 4.34 -7.18
N LEU A 77 2.06 3.16 -6.85
CA LEU A 77 1.12 2.96 -5.75
C LEU A 77 1.70 1.94 -4.76
N VAL A 78 1.97 2.41 -3.55
CA VAL A 78 2.29 1.56 -2.41
C VAL A 78 0.97 1.15 -1.75
N ILE A 79 0.75 -0.16 -1.59
CA ILE A 79 -0.38 -0.72 -0.84
C ILE A 79 0.20 -1.46 0.36
N THR A 80 0.04 -0.92 1.56
CA THR A 80 0.66 -1.46 2.79
C THR A 80 -0.36 -1.57 3.93
N GLY A 81 0.01 -2.17 5.05
CA GLY A 81 -0.81 -2.29 6.25
C GLY A 81 -0.47 -1.22 7.30
N ASP A 82 -1.40 -0.95 8.21
CA ASP A 82 -1.19 -0.04 9.35
C ASP A 82 -0.06 -0.51 10.26
N GLY A 83 0.03 -1.80 10.54
CA GLY A 83 1.15 -2.37 11.30
C GLY A 83 2.52 -2.14 10.64
N GLU A 84 2.57 -2.22 9.31
CA GLU A 84 3.82 -2.04 8.56
C GLU A 84 4.25 -0.56 8.53
N ILE A 85 3.33 0.35 8.21
CA ILE A 85 3.65 1.79 8.20
C ILE A 85 4.05 2.30 9.59
N LEU A 86 3.50 1.73 10.67
CA LEU A 86 3.90 2.04 12.04
C LEU A 86 5.39 1.73 12.30
N MET A 87 5.95 0.68 11.68
CA MET A 87 7.38 0.37 11.78
C MET A 87 8.23 1.25 10.86
N GLY A 88 7.64 1.75 9.77
CA GLY A 88 8.29 2.58 8.76
C GLY A 88 8.01 4.08 8.86
N LEU A 89 7.48 4.61 9.98
CA LEU A 89 6.95 5.99 10.05
C LEU A 89 7.94 7.07 9.58
N GLY A 90 9.24 6.91 9.87
CA GLY A 90 10.27 7.85 9.45
C GLY A 90 10.36 8.03 7.93
N SER A 91 9.95 7.03 7.15
CA SER A 91 9.92 7.11 5.68
C SER A 91 8.98 8.20 5.16
N LEU A 92 7.91 8.54 5.91
CA LEU A 92 6.99 9.62 5.53
C LEU A 92 7.70 10.98 5.50
N ALA A 93 8.59 11.25 6.46
CA ALA A 93 9.40 12.47 6.45
C ALA A 93 10.39 12.50 5.26
N THR A 94 10.93 11.35 4.86
CA THR A 94 11.78 11.29 3.66
C THR A 94 10.97 11.53 2.39
N VAL A 95 9.79 10.92 2.27
CA VAL A 95 8.90 11.13 1.12
C VAL A 95 8.49 12.59 0.99
N SER A 96 8.15 13.27 2.09
CA SER A 96 7.73 14.67 2.02
C SER A 96 8.83 15.62 1.56
N ILE A 97 10.08 15.36 1.94
CA ILE A 97 11.24 16.15 1.50
C ILE A 97 11.58 15.87 0.02
N GLN A 98 11.52 14.61 -0.43
CA GLN A 98 11.79 14.28 -1.83
C GLN A 98 10.64 14.69 -2.77
N SER A 99 9.41 14.72 -2.24
CA SER A 99 8.18 15.17 -2.90
C SER A 99 7.96 14.68 -4.34
N PRO A 100 8.02 13.36 -4.61
CA PRO A 100 7.77 12.83 -5.95
C PRO A 100 6.29 13.01 -6.36
N SER A 101 6.05 13.64 -7.51
CA SER A 101 4.69 13.90 -8.02
C SER A 101 3.92 12.65 -8.45
N ASN A 102 4.59 11.51 -8.56
CA ASN A 102 4.07 10.26 -9.07
C ASN A 102 3.82 9.18 -8.00
N LEU A 103 3.89 9.50 -6.69
CA LEU A 103 3.72 8.53 -5.62
C LEU A 103 2.38 8.65 -4.86
N ALA A 104 1.68 7.52 -4.69
CA ALA A 104 0.62 7.37 -3.71
C ALA A 104 0.93 6.26 -2.69
N ILE A 105 0.61 6.51 -1.43
CA ILE A 105 0.68 5.55 -0.33
C ILE A 105 -0.74 5.27 0.14
N LEU A 106 -1.17 4.02 0.03
CA LEU A 106 -2.45 3.54 0.50
C LEU A 106 -2.23 2.52 1.62
N VAL A 107 -2.80 2.82 2.79
CA VAL A 107 -2.74 1.96 3.97
C VAL A 107 -4.08 1.24 4.12
N LEU A 108 -4.03 -0.08 4.21
CA LEU A 108 -5.14 -0.94 4.60
C LEU A 108 -5.09 -1.08 6.12
N ASP A 109 -5.86 -0.26 6.82
CA ASP A 109 -5.84 -0.13 8.28
C ASP A 109 -6.98 -0.94 8.88
N ASN A 110 -6.66 -2.16 9.29
CA ASN A 110 -7.57 -3.06 10.00
C ASN A 110 -7.39 -2.99 11.52
N GLU A 111 -6.48 -2.14 12.00
CA GLU A 111 -6.13 -1.96 13.40
C GLU A 111 -5.52 -3.21 14.06
N ARG A 112 -5.00 -4.15 13.27
CA ARG A 112 -4.60 -5.50 13.72
C ARG A 112 -3.34 -6.02 13.01
N TYR A 113 -2.43 -6.62 13.77
CA TYR A 113 -1.35 -7.44 13.22
C TYR A 113 -1.89 -8.81 12.77
N GLY A 114 -2.42 -8.88 11.55
CA GLY A 114 -3.12 -10.06 11.03
C GLY A 114 -2.29 -11.35 10.97
N GLU A 115 -0.98 -11.23 10.72
CA GLU A 115 -0.09 -12.39 10.52
C GLU A 115 0.45 -13.01 11.83
N THR A 116 0.40 -12.27 12.95
CA THR A 116 1.05 -12.69 14.21
C THR A 116 0.07 -13.07 15.32
N GLY A 117 -1.24 -12.96 15.09
CA GLY A 117 -2.27 -13.31 16.08
C GLY A 117 -3.31 -12.23 16.37
N MET A 118 -3.53 -11.27 15.46
CA MET A 118 -4.58 -10.24 15.57
C MET A 118 -4.42 -9.31 16.79
N GLN A 119 -3.19 -9.07 17.22
CA GLN A 119 -2.90 -8.07 18.25
C GLN A 119 -3.29 -6.68 17.74
N ALA A 120 -3.85 -5.84 18.61
CA ALA A 120 -4.20 -4.47 18.25
C ALA A 120 -2.94 -3.67 17.85
N THR A 121 -3.01 -2.93 16.76
CA THR A 121 -1.99 -1.95 16.40
C THR A 121 -2.25 -0.63 17.12
N HIS A 122 -1.34 0.33 16.98
CA HIS A 122 -1.51 1.65 17.58
C HIS A 122 -2.66 2.46 16.95
N THR A 123 -3.16 2.08 15.76
CA THR A 123 -4.30 2.73 15.09
C THR A 123 -5.65 2.28 15.65
N ALA A 124 -5.71 1.18 16.42
CA ALA A 124 -6.86 0.85 17.28
C ALA A 124 -7.05 1.91 18.39
N GLY A 125 -5.93 2.49 18.84
CA GLY A 125 -5.87 3.54 19.84
C GLY A 125 -6.03 4.94 19.22
N ASN A 126 -5.05 5.81 19.49
CA ASN A 126 -5.12 7.24 19.19
C ASN A 126 -4.28 7.65 17.97
N VAL A 127 -3.54 6.73 17.35
CA VAL A 127 -2.68 7.07 16.21
C VAL A 127 -3.53 7.24 14.95
N ASP A 128 -3.59 8.48 14.45
CA ASP A 128 -4.14 8.82 13.14
C ASP A 128 -3.01 8.94 12.11
N LEU A 129 -2.87 7.92 11.27
CA LEU A 129 -1.82 7.86 10.26
C LEU A 129 -1.91 8.97 9.21
N ALA A 130 -3.12 9.39 8.82
CA ALA A 130 -3.29 10.48 7.87
C ALA A 130 -2.94 11.84 8.50
N ALA A 131 -3.19 12.01 9.80
CA ALA A 131 -2.72 13.18 10.54
C ALA A 131 -1.19 13.18 10.68
N VAL A 132 -0.57 12.03 10.95
CA VAL A 132 0.89 11.89 10.98
C VAL A 132 1.51 12.24 9.64
N ALA A 133 1.00 11.69 8.52
CA ALA A 133 1.49 12.02 7.19
C ALA A 133 1.35 13.53 6.86
N ARG A 134 0.23 14.14 7.27
CA ARG A 134 0.04 15.59 7.13
C ARG A 134 1.08 16.37 7.92
N ALA A 135 1.36 15.96 9.16
CA ALA A 135 2.36 16.60 10.01
C ALA A 135 3.79 16.46 9.48
N THR A 136 4.08 15.44 8.66
CA THR A 136 5.37 15.32 7.97
C THR A 136 5.47 16.16 6.70
N GLY A 137 4.37 16.77 6.21
CA GLY A 137 4.37 17.70 5.07
C GLY A 137 3.59 17.24 3.83
N PHE A 138 2.84 16.13 3.88
CA PHE A 138 1.98 15.75 2.77
C PHE A 138 0.79 16.71 2.64
N SER A 139 0.54 17.21 1.43
CA SER A 139 -0.60 18.07 1.12
C SER A 139 -1.92 17.29 1.02
N GLU A 140 -1.88 16.10 0.41
CA GLU A 140 -3.04 15.23 0.20
C GLU A 140 -3.02 14.06 1.19
N CYS A 141 -3.81 14.18 2.27
CA CYS A 141 -3.97 13.13 3.29
C CYS A 141 -5.45 12.86 3.56
N HIS A 142 -5.86 11.59 3.53
CA HIS A 142 -7.26 11.21 3.73
C HIS A 142 -7.42 9.99 4.64
N ASN A 143 -8.35 10.08 5.59
CA ASN A 143 -8.97 8.91 6.23
C ASN A 143 -10.23 8.53 5.44
N ILE A 144 -10.34 7.25 5.06
CA ILE A 144 -11.41 6.69 4.24
C ILE A 144 -12.08 5.58 5.04
N THR A 145 -13.36 5.75 5.36
CA THR A 145 -14.14 4.81 6.20
C THR A 145 -15.33 4.19 5.48
N ASP A 146 -15.65 4.67 4.27
CA ASP A 146 -16.81 4.23 3.50
C ASP A 146 -16.52 4.13 2.00
N LYS A 147 -17.36 3.34 1.32
CA LYS A 147 -17.23 3.02 -0.10
C LYS A 147 -17.46 4.21 -1.02
N LYS A 148 -18.32 5.16 -0.65
CA LYS A 148 -18.58 6.37 -1.45
C LYS A 148 -17.33 7.24 -1.47
N ARG A 149 -16.70 7.45 -0.31
CA ARG A 149 -15.45 8.20 -0.20
C ARG A 149 -14.33 7.51 -0.95
N LEU A 150 -14.15 6.20 -0.79
CA LEU A 150 -13.16 5.43 -1.56
C LEU A 150 -13.34 5.64 -3.08
N ARG A 151 -14.57 5.46 -3.59
CA ARG A 151 -14.87 5.65 -5.02
C ARG A 151 -14.53 7.06 -5.51
N SER A 152 -14.83 8.08 -4.72
CA SER A 152 -14.51 9.47 -5.09
C SER A 152 -13.01 9.76 -5.16
N LEU A 153 -12.18 8.98 -4.46
CA LEU A 153 -10.72 9.15 -4.42
C LEU A 153 -9.96 8.17 -5.32
N LEU A 154 -10.62 7.15 -5.91
CA LEU A 154 -9.98 6.20 -6.82
C LEU A 154 -9.16 6.89 -7.93
N PRO A 155 -9.68 7.91 -8.64
CA PRO A 155 -8.90 8.59 -9.68
C PRO A 155 -7.66 9.28 -9.12
N LYS A 156 -7.72 9.84 -7.90
CA LYS A 156 -6.55 10.45 -7.24
C LYS A 156 -5.51 9.42 -6.83
N ILE A 157 -5.96 8.28 -6.29
CA ILE A 157 -5.05 7.19 -5.89
C ILE A 157 -4.33 6.65 -7.13
N GLN A 158 -5.07 6.36 -8.20
CA GLN A 158 -4.53 5.76 -9.42
C GLN A 158 -3.76 6.74 -10.30
N ASN A 159 -4.14 8.01 -10.38
CA ASN A 159 -3.61 8.94 -11.40
C ASN A 159 -3.35 10.37 -10.90
N GLY A 160 -3.63 10.68 -9.63
CA GLY A 160 -3.47 12.04 -9.10
C GLY A 160 -2.01 12.43 -8.83
N GLU A 161 -1.75 13.72 -8.66
CA GLU A 161 -0.42 14.19 -8.24
C GLU A 161 -0.11 13.77 -6.79
N GLY A 162 1.17 13.54 -6.52
CA GLY A 162 1.72 13.09 -5.24
C GLY A 162 2.78 14.04 -4.67
N PRO A 163 3.39 13.66 -3.53
CA PRO A 163 3.09 12.45 -2.77
C PRO A 163 1.73 12.57 -2.05
N SER A 164 0.94 11.50 -2.08
CA SER A 164 -0.40 11.45 -1.47
C SER A 164 -0.55 10.28 -0.52
N PHE A 165 -1.32 10.46 0.55
CA PHE A 165 -1.51 9.47 1.62
C PHE A 165 -2.98 9.16 1.86
N PHE A 166 -3.35 7.89 1.79
CA PHE A 166 -4.72 7.40 1.96
C PHE A 166 -4.75 6.30 3.01
N ASN A 167 -5.33 6.60 4.17
CA ASN A 167 -5.60 5.61 5.20
C ASN A 167 -7.01 5.04 5.01
N VAL A 168 -7.14 3.78 4.63
CA VAL A 168 -8.41 3.11 4.39
C VAL A 168 -8.71 2.20 5.57
N LYS A 169 -9.71 2.57 6.38
CA LYS A 169 -10.23 1.71 7.45
C LYS A 169 -10.92 0.51 6.83
N VAL A 170 -10.39 -0.69 7.07
CA VAL A 170 -10.91 -1.94 6.51
C VAL A 170 -11.22 -2.93 7.62
N ARG A 171 -12.15 -3.85 7.35
CA ARG A 171 -12.57 -4.85 8.31
C ARG A 171 -11.40 -5.75 8.73
N ALA A 172 -11.29 -5.96 10.04
CA ALA A 172 -10.49 -7.05 10.58
C ALA A 172 -11.19 -8.38 10.26
N GLU A 173 -10.64 -9.13 9.31
CA GLU A 173 -11.19 -10.41 8.87
C GLU A 173 -10.08 -11.37 8.46
N ASN A 174 -10.31 -12.66 8.70
CA ASN A 174 -9.42 -13.72 8.26
C ASN A 174 -9.83 -14.19 6.86
N LEU A 175 -8.89 -14.19 5.92
CA LEU A 175 -9.13 -14.51 4.51
C LEU A 175 -8.17 -15.60 4.05
N PRO A 176 -8.59 -16.52 3.16
CA PRO A 176 -7.69 -17.55 2.63
C PRO A 176 -6.47 -16.94 1.96
N LEU A 177 -5.25 -17.42 2.23
CA LEU A 177 -4.05 -16.84 1.64
C LEU A 177 -3.99 -17.09 0.13
N VAL A 178 -3.61 -16.06 -0.65
CA VAL A 178 -3.21 -16.19 -2.05
C VAL A 178 -1.78 -15.69 -2.13
N LEU A 179 -0.84 -16.63 -2.25
CA LEU A 179 0.57 -16.33 -2.10
C LEU A 179 1.20 -16.01 -3.46
N PRO A 180 1.95 -14.90 -3.58
CA PRO A 180 2.82 -14.66 -4.73
C PRO A 180 3.96 -15.69 -4.77
N PRO A 181 4.75 -15.72 -5.85
CA PRO A 181 6.00 -16.47 -5.89
C PRO A 181 6.89 -16.16 -4.67
N LYS A 182 7.35 -17.22 -3.97
CA LYS A 182 8.17 -17.15 -2.74
C LYS A 182 9.67 -16.92 -3.02
N ASP A 183 9.96 -16.04 -3.96
CA ASP A 183 11.34 -15.79 -4.40
C ASP A 183 11.52 -14.29 -4.70
N GLY A 184 12.26 -13.61 -3.81
CA GLY A 184 12.52 -12.18 -3.94
C GLY A 184 13.41 -11.84 -5.14
N ALA A 185 14.31 -12.74 -5.55
CA ALA A 185 15.14 -12.53 -6.73
C ALA A 185 14.27 -12.60 -7.99
N PHE A 186 13.44 -13.65 -8.10
CA PHE A 186 12.47 -13.80 -9.19
C PHE A 186 11.52 -12.60 -9.27
N LEU A 187 10.93 -12.16 -8.15
CA LEU A 187 10.02 -11.01 -8.13
C LEU A 187 10.71 -9.73 -8.60
N LYS A 188 11.96 -9.50 -8.17
CA LYS A 188 12.77 -8.36 -8.59
C LYS A 188 13.10 -8.43 -10.08
N ASP A 189 13.53 -9.59 -10.56
CA ASP A 189 13.89 -9.80 -11.97
C ASP A 189 12.67 -9.66 -12.89
N ARG A 190 11.54 -10.30 -12.55
CA ARG A 190 10.27 -10.16 -13.26
C ARG A 190 9.85 -8.69 -13.40
N PHE A 191 9.93 -7.94 -12.31
CA PHE A 191 9.57 -6.52 -12.31
C PHE A 191 10.52 -5.69 -13.18
N ARG A 192 11.84 -5.94 -13.09
CA ARG A 192 12.84 -5.27 -13.93
C ARG A 192 12.67 -5.60 -15.41
N VAL A 193 12.38 -6.85 -15.77
CA VAL A 193 12.10 -7.25 -17.16
C VAL A 193 10.87 -6.53 -17.69
N ALA A 194 9.81 -6.44 -16.90
CA ALA A 194 8.60 -5.73 -17.30
C ALA A 194 8.83 -4.20 -17.45
N LEU A 195 9.78 -3.62 -16.71
CA LEU A 195 10.13 -2.21 -16.85
C LEU A 195 11.09 -1.91 -18.01
N PHE A 196 12.10 -2.74 -18.21
CA PHE A 196 13.26 -2.40 -19.03
C PHE A 196 13.53 -3.39 -20.17
N GLY A 197 12.72 -4.44 -20.30
CA GLY A 197 12.92 -5.52 -21.26
C GLY A 197 13.81 -6.65 -20.73
N SER A 198 13.95 -7.72 -21.52
CA SER A 198 14.62 -8.97 -21.11
C SER A 198 16.09 -8.83 -20.74
N ASP A 199 16.78 -7.79 -21.21
CA ASP A 199 18.21 -7.57 -20.93
C ASP A 199 18.48 -6.99 -19.53
N ALA A 200 17.43 -6.67 -18.76
CA ALA A 200 17.53 -6.02 -17.46
C ALA A 200 18.03 -6.90 -16.30
N VAL A 201 18.23 -8.20 -16.56
CA VAL A 201 18.57 -9.25 -15.57
C VAL A 201 19.95 -9.87 -15.84
N ARG A 202 20.78 -9.23 -16.66
CA ARG A 202 22.17 -9.65 -16.86
C ARG A 202 23.08 -9.26 -15.70
#